data_AF-A0A519VXB3-F1
#
_entry.id   AF-A0A519VXB3-F1
#
_cell.length_a   1.000
_cell.length_b   1.000
_cell.length_c   1.000
_cell.angle_alpha   90.00
_cell.angle_beta   90.00
_cell.angle_gamma   90.00
#
_symmetry.space_group_name_H-M   'P 1'
#
loop_
_entity.id
_entity.type
_entity.pdbx_description
1 polymer ?
#
loop_
_entity_poly.entity_id
_entity_poly.type
_entity_poly.pdbx_seq_one_letter_code
_entity_poly.pdbx_strand_id
1 'polypeptide(L)'
;MNKRFLRYAARVMVVFLSLIALYFLAAFILSRITVNGKPVPNNDVSIYIISNGIHTDIAVPATHMLKDWTKEIKYNHTVHADSTYNYLAFGWGDEKFYLETPEFSDLKLSTGLRAITGLSTSAMHTSYYHTPVEDQHCKKII
;
A
#
# COMPACT_ATOMS: atom_id res chain seq x y z
N MET A 1 -28.26 -10.24 37.07
CA MET A 1 -27.63 -9.20 36.22
C MET A 1 -28.52 -7.95 36.21
N ASN A 2 -27.97 -6.77 36.51
CA ASN A 2 -28.78 -5.58 36.76
C ASN A 2 -29.38 -5.03 35.45
N LYS A 3 -30.72 -4.85 35.35
CA LYS A 3 -31.40 -4.42 34.12
C LYS A 3 -30.88 -3.08 33.57
N ARG A 4 -30.38 -2.21 34.44
CA ARG A 4 -29.73 -0.94 34.07
C ARG A 4 -28.38 -1.18 33.37
N PHE A 5 -27.55 -2.06 33.90
CA PHE A 5 -26.26 -2.44 33.31
C PHE A 5 -26.44 -3.00 31.89
N LEU A 6 -27.41 -3.91 31.70
CA LEU A 6 -27.69 -4.49 30.38
C LEU A 6 -28.15 -3.43 29.36
N ARG A 7 -28.93 -2.43 29.79
CA ARG A 7 -29.34 -1.31 28.92
C ARG A 7 -28.16 -0.43 28.51
N TYR A 8 -27.24 -0.12 29.44
CA TYR A 8 -26.06 0.67 29.11
C TYR A 8 -25.10 -0.10 28.19
N ALA A 9 -24.85 -1.39 28.47
CA ALA A 9 -24.04 -2.25 27.61
C ALA A 9 -24.63 -2.34 26.19
N ALA A 10 -25.94 -2.51 26.06
CA ALA A 10 -26.61 -2.53 24.76
C ALA A 10 -26.47 -1.19 24.00
N ARG A 11 -26.60 -0.05 24.70
CA ARG A 11 -26.40 1.27 24.09
C ARG A 11 -24.97 1.47 23.59
N VAL A 12 -23.97 1.09 24.40
CA VAL A 12 -22.56 1.17 24.00
C VAL A 12 -22.30 0.30 22.77
N MET A 13 -22.83 -0.93 22.75
CA MET A 13 -22.70 -1.83 21.61
C MET A 13 -23.34 -1.24 20.34
N VAL A 14 -24.55 -0.68 20.44
CA VAL A 14 -25.23 -0.04 19.31
C VAL A 14 -24.43 1.14 18.77
N VAL A 15 -23.89 2.00 19.65
CA VAL A 15 -23.06 3.13 19.24
C VAL A 15 -21.78 2.64 18.54
N PHE A 16 -21.09 1.65 19.10
CA PHE A 16 -19.89 1.08 18.51
C PHE A 16 -20.14 0.50 17.11
N LEU A 17 -21.19 -0.30 16.95
CA LEU A 17 -21.57 -0.86 15.64
C LEU A 17 -22.00 0.24 14.65
N SER A 18 -22.70 1.26 15.13
CA SER A 18 -23.11 2.41 14.29
C SER A 18 -21.91 3.19 13.78
N LEU A 19 -20.86 3.37 14.60
CA LEU A 19 -19.62 4.02 14.19
C LEU A 19 -18.87 3.21 13.12
N ILE A 20 -18.80 1.88 13.28
CA ILE A 20 -18.23 0.98 12.27
C ILE A 20 -19.01 1.09 10.95
N ALA A 21 -20.35 1.03 11.02
CA ALA A 21 -21.20 1.16 9.84
C ALA A 21 -21.03 2.52 9.15
N LEU A 22 -20.97 3.60 9.93
CA LEU A 22 -20.74 4.95 9.43
C LEU A 22 -19.37 5.08 8.74
N TYR A 23 -18.33 4.49 9.31
CA TYR A 23 -16.99 4.48 8.70
C TYR A 23 -17.02 3.81 7.32
N PHE A 24 -17.57 2.59 7.22
CA PHE A 24 -17.65 1.89 5.93
C PHE A 24 -18.55 2.59 4.93
N LEU A 25 -19.66 3.18 5.39
CA LEU A 25 -20.54 3.98 4.54
C LEU A 25 -19.81 5.22 4.00
N ALA A 26 -19.07 5.93 4.85
CA ALA A 26 -18.25 7.05 4.43
C ALA A 26 -17.18 6.62 3.44
N ALA A 27 -16.45 5.54 3.70
CA ALA A 27 -15.45 5.00 2.78
C ALA A 27 -16.07 4.64 1.41
N PHE A 28 -17.24 4.00 1.40
CA PHE A 28 -17.95 3.64 0.17
C PHE A 28 -18.41 4.87 -0.61
N ILE A 29 -19.04 5.85 0.06
CA ILE A 29 -19.52 7.07 -0.58
C ILE A 29 -18.34 7.89 -1.11
N LEU A 30 -17.35 8.17 -0.26
CA LEU A 30 -16.22 9.04 -0.59
C LEU A 30 -15.33 8.44 -1.68
N SER A 31 -15.11 7.12 -1.70
CA SER A 31 -14.34 6.46 -2.77
C SER A 31 -14.98 6.55 -4.15
N ARG A 32 -16.29 6.84 -4.23
CA ARG A 32 -17.05 7.00 -5.47
C ARG A 32 -17.18 8.45 -5.93
N ILE A 33 -16.79 9.41 -5.10
CA ILE A 33 -16.77 10.82 -5.49
C ILE A 33 -15.57 11.02 -6.41
N THR A 34 -15.81 11.03 -7.72
CA THR A 34 -14.78 11.33 -8.72
C THR A 34 -14.44 12.82 -8.68
N VAL A 35 -13.15 13.14 -8.69
CA VAL A 35 -12.70 14.51 -8.93
C VAL A 35 -12.66 14.73 -10.44
N ASN A 36 -13.30 15.79 -10.95
CA ASN A 36 -13.23 16.14 -12.36
C ASN A 36 -11.80 16.52 -12.74
N GLY A 37 -11.02 15.57 -13.24
CA GLY A 37 -9.75 15.83 -13.89
C GLY A 37 -10.01 16.48 -15.25
N LYS A 38 -9.29 17.56 -15.57
CA LYS A 38 -9.22 18.01 -16.97
C LYS A 38 -8.61 16.86 -17.78
N PRO A 39 -9.14 16.54 -18.98
CA PRO A 39 -8.53 15.53 -19.82
C PRO A 39 -7.08 15.95 -20.10
N VAL A 40 -6.13 15.20 -19.55
CA VAL A 40 -4.71 15.36 -19.85
C VAL A 40 -4.52 14.72 -21.23
N PRO A 41 -3.91 15.41 -22.21
CA PRO A 41 -3.67 14.82 -23.52
C PRO A 41 -2.85 13.53 -23.37
N ASN A 42 -3.18 12.49 -24.17
CA ASN A 42 -2.55 11.16 -24.25
C ASN A 42 -1.03 11.20 -24.00
N ASN A 43 -0.65 11.13 -22.73
CA ASN A 43 0.72 10.99 -22.30
C ASN A 43 0.69 9.85 -21.28
N ASP A 44 0.24 8.71 -21.77
CA ASP A 44 -0.06 7.50 -21.02
C ASP A 44 1.22 6.98 -20.37
N VAL A 45 1.49 7.44 -19.15
CA VAL A 45 2.56 6.92 -18.32
C VAL A 45 2.09 5.57 -17.81
N SER A 46 2.69 4.50 -18.34
CA SER A 46 2.38 3.15 -17.87
C SER A 46 2.79 3.01 -16.41
N ILE A 47 1.81 2.74 -15.55
CA ILE A 47 2.01 2.41 -14.13
C ILE A 47 1.61 0.94 -13.94
N TYR A 48 2.26 0.23 -13.04
CA TYR A 48 1.90 -1.15 -12.71
C TYR A 48 1.62 -1.26 -11.21
N ILE A 49 0.64 -2.07 -10.87
CA ILE A 49 0.40 -2.55 -9.52
C ILE A 49 0.95 -3.96 -9.44
N ILE A 50 1.94 -4.19 -8.59
CA ILE A 50 2.65 -5.47 -8.45
C ILE A 50 2.39 -5.98 -7.05
N SER A 51 1.87 -7.20 -6.91
CA SER A 51 1.66 -7.85 -5.62
C SER A 51 2.48 -9.14 -5.51
N ASN A 52 2.89 -9.47 -4.29
CA ASN A 52 3.44 -10.79 -3.96
C ASN A 52 2.47 -11.62 -3.09
N GLY A 53 1.20 -11.19 -2.99
CA GLY A 53 0.18 -11.79 -2.14
C GLY A 53 0.14 -11.25 -0.70
N ILE A 54 1.21 -10.59 -0.24
CA ILE A 54 1.30 -9.95 1.09
C ILE A 54 1.34 -8.43 0.96
N HIS A 55 2.21 -7.96 0.07
CA HIS A 55 2.48 -6.57 -0.23
C HIS A 55 1.98 -6.22 -1.62
N THR A 56 1.74 -4.93 -1.83
CA THR A 56 1.37 -4.36 -3.11
C THR A 56 2.21 -3.12 -3.32
N ASP A 57 2.97 -3.12 -4.40
CA ASP A 57 3.87 -2.05 -4.78
C ASP A 57 3.33 -1.34 -6.03
N ILE A 58 3.62 -0.06 -6.14
CA ILE A 58 3.31 0.75 -7.31
C ILE A 58 4.60 0.93 -8.11
N ALA A 59 4.64 0.39 -9.32
CA ALA A 59 5.76 0.54 -10.23
C ALA A 59 5.50 1.64 -11.26
N VAL A 60 6.44 2.57 -11.31
CA VAL A 60 6.44 3.71 -12.22
C VAL A 60 7.71 3.69 -13.07
N PRO A 61 7.78 4.41 -14.21
CA PRO A 61 9.02 4.52 -14.95
C PRO A 61 10.13 5.09 -14.05
N ALA A 62 11.28 4.41 -14.00
CA ALA A 62 12.44 4.83 -13.22
C ALA A 62 12.92 6.22 -13.67
N THR A 63 12.83 6.50 -14.96
CA THR A 63 13.11 7.79 -15.57
C THR A 63 11.90 8.24 -16.40
N HIS A 64 11.47 9.48 -16.20
CA HIS A 64 10.40 10.10 -16.98
C HIS A 64 10.68 11.60 -17.14
N MET A 65 10.11 12.23 -18.17
CA MET A 65 10.30 13.67 -18.43
C MET A 65 9.89 14.57 -17.25
N LEU A 66 8.98 14.10 -16.39
CA LEU A 66 8.54 14.84 -15.18
C LEU A 66 9.38 14.55 -13.94
N LYS A 67 9.92 13.33 -13.82
CA LYS A 67 10.67 12.88 -12.64
C LYS A 67 11.63 11.78 -13.02
N ASP A 68 12.88 11.96 -12.60
CA ASP A 68 13.92 10.95 -12.64
C ASP A 68 14.14 10.43 -11.21
N TRP A 69 13.65 9.22 -10.94
CA TRP A 69 13.76 8.60 -9.62
C TRP A 69 15.16 8.07 -9.34
N THR A 70 15.95 7.80 -10.38
CA THR A 70 17.30 7.23 -10.27
C THR A 70 18.29 8.17 -9.56
N LYS A 71 17.94 9.45 -9.46
CA LYS A 71 18.70 10.47 -8.71
C LYS A 71 18.56 10.32 -7.20
N GLU A 72 17.38 9.91 -6.73
CA GLU A 72 17.07 9.74 -5.30
C GLU A 72 17.40 8.31 -4.85
N ILE A 73 16.95 7.34 -5.64
CA ILE A 73 17.18 5.92 -5.40
C ILE A 73 18.12 5.48 -6.50
N LYS A 74 19.41 5.35 -6.21
CA LYS A 74 20.41 5.03 -7.22
C LYS A 74 20.45 3.53 -7.48
N TYR A 75 20.70 3.13 -8.72
CA TYR A 75 20.90 1.71 -9.08
C TYR A 75 21.99 1.05 -8.23
N ASN A 76 23.07 1.77 -7.92
CA ASN A 76 24.19 1.26 -7.11
C ASN A 76 23.84 1.04 -5.62
N HIS A 77 22.67 1.49 -5.15
CA HIS A 77 22.15 1.14 -3.83
C HIS A 77 21.46 -0.23 -3.82
N THR A 78 21.34 -0.88 -4.98
CA THR A 78 20.76 -2.21 -5.13
C THR A 78 21.81 -3.23 -5.55
N VAL A 79 21.49 -4.52 -5.38
CA VAL A 79 22.45 -5.60 -5.62
C VAL A 79 22.69 -5.85 -7.13
N HIS A 80 21.66 -5.67 -7.96
CA HIS A 80 21.68 -6.13 -9.36
C HIS A 80 21.17 -5.12 -10.39
N ALA A 81 20.52 -4.03 -9.98
CA ALA A 81 19.91 -3.13 -10.96
C ALA A 81 20.94 -2.24 -11.64
N ASP A 82 20.71 -1.95 -12.92
CA ASP A 82 21.47 -1.01 -13.73
C ASP A 82 20.54 -0.17 -14.62
N SER A 83 21.11 0.60 -15.56
CA SER A 83 20.34 1.47 -16.46
C SER A 83 19.39 0.74 -17.41
N THR A 84 19.43 -0.60 -17.49
CA THR A 84 18.47 -1.39 -18.28
C THR A 84 17.16 -1.67 -17.53
N TYR A 85 17.08 -1.33 -16.24
CA TYR A 85 15.88 -1.45 -15.42
C TYR A 85 15.04 -0.18 -15.51
N ASN A 86 14.02 -0.21 -16.37
CA ASN A 86 13.27 1.00 -16.74
C ASN A 86 12.12 1.34 -15.77
N TYR A 87 11.84 0.51 -14.77
CA TYR A 87 10.78 0.72 -13.79
C TYR A 87 11.29 0.61 -12.36
N LEU A 88 10.71 1.41 -11.48
CA LEU A 88 10.96 1.40 -10.05
C LEU A 88 9.64 1.20 -9.31
N ALA A 89 9.56 0.12 -8.55
CA ALA A 89 8.45 -0.20 -7.67
C ALA A 89 8.66 0.40 -6.29
N PHE A 90 7.59 0.93 -5.72
CA PHE A 90 7.53 1.50 -4.38
C PHE A 90 6.46 0.77 -3.55
N GLY A 91 6.87 0.22 -2.42
CA GLY A 91 6.02 -0.30 -1.36
C GLY A 91 6.30 0.45 -0.05
N TRP A 92 5.28 0.66 0.77
CA TRP A 92 5.42 1.32 2.08
C TRP A 92 4.76 0.48 3.17
N GLY A 93 5.37 0.42 4.34
CA GLY A 93 4.89 -0.40 5.44
C GLY A 93 5.81 -0.38 6.63
N ASP A 94 5.60 -1.32 7.54
CA ASP A 94 6.39 -1.45 8.76
C ASP A 94 7.81 -1.98 8.48
N GLU A 95 8.83 -1.30 9.02
CA GLU A 95 10.23 -1.65 8.79
C GLU A 95 10.57 -3.05 9.31
N LYS A 96 10.12 -3.38 10.53
CA LYS A 96 10.39 -4.69 11.13
C LYS A 96 9.65 -5.80 10.42
N PHE A 97 8.45 -5.52 9.91
CA PHE A 97 7.71 -6.47 9.10
C PHE A 97 8.50 -6.79 7.83
N TYR A 98 9.01 -5.79 7.12
CA TYR A 98 9.86 -6.02 5.93
C TYR A 98 11.16 -6.75 6.24
N LEU A 99 11.82 -6.45 7.37
CA LEU A 99 13.14 -7.01 7.68
C LEU A 99 13.09 -8.36 8.40
N GLU A 100 12.06 -8.61 9.21
CA GLU A 100 11.96 -9.80 10.07
C GLU A 100 10.92 -10.82 9.60
N THR A 101 10.10 -10.52 8.57
CA THR A 101 9.03 -11.41 8.09
C THR A 101 9.16 -11.72 6.58
N PRO A 102 10.17 -12.50 6.13
CA PRO A 102 10.30 -12.90 4.74
C PRO A 102 9.14 -13.78 4.26
N GLU A 103 8.73 -14.75 5.09
CA GLU A 103 7.55 -15.58 4.86
C GLU A 103 6.49 -15.35 5.94
N PHE A 104 5.21 -15.65 5.64
CA PHE A 104 4.14 -15.55 6.63
C PHE A 104 4.38 -16.41 7.88
N SER A 105 5.11 -17.52 7.74
CA SER A 105 5.50 -18.38 8.86
C SER A 105 6.46 -17.70 9.86
N ASP A 106 7.17 -16.65 9.43
CA ASP A 106 8.11 -15.90 10.26
C ASP A 106 7.42 -14.78 11.05
N LEU A 107 6.11 -14.58 10.84
CA LEU A 107 5.36 -13.50 11.47
C LEU A 107 5.27 -13.69 12.98
N LYS A 108 6.05 -12.89 13.70
CA LYS A 108 5.92 -12.76 15.16
C LYS A 108 4.69 -11.94 15.49
N LEU A 109 3.85 -12.44 16.40
CA LEU A 109 2.66 -11.74 16.89
C LEU A 109 2.99 -10.32 17.39
N SER A 110 4.13 -10.15 18.07
CA SER A 110 4.60 -8.83 18.54
C SER A 110 4.88 -7.86 17.40
N THR A 111 5.46 -8.34 16.29
CA THR A 111 5.76 -7.51 15.11
C THR A 111 4.45 -7.10 14.42
N GLY A 112 3.54 -8.05 14.22
CA GLY A 112 2.22 -7.77 13.65
C GLY A 112 1.41 -6.78 14.48
N LEU A 113 1.35 -6.94 15.81
CA LEU A 113 0.64 -6.02 16.69
C LEU A 113 1.25 -4.62 16.68
N ARG A 114 2.58 -4.50 16.65
CA ARG A 114 3.25 -3.19 16.58
C ARG A 114 2.99 -2.50 15.24
N ALA A 115 3.06 -3.25 14.14
CA ALA A 115 2.75 -2.74 12.81
C ALA A 115 1.31 -2.20 12.72
N ILE A 116 0.32 -2.95 13.23
CA ILE A 116 -1.09 -2.54 13.19
C ILE A 116 -1.37 -1.35 14.12
N THR A 117 -0.68 -1.26 15.26
CA THR A 117 -0.85 -0.14 16.20
C THR A 117 -0.11 1.12 15.79
N GLY A 118 0.75 1.06 14.76
CA GLY A 118 1.57 2.19 14.31
C GLY A 118 2.64 2.60 15.33
N LEU A 119 3.01 1.72 16.26
CA LEU A 119 4.01 1.96 17.32
C LEU A 119 5.44 1.60 16.88
N SER A 120 5.66 1.58 15.57
CA SER A 120 6.89 1.14 14.93
C SER A 120 7.25 2.07 13.79
N THR A 121 8.51 2.00 13.38
CA THR A 121 9.04 2.78 12.27
C THR A 121 8.57 2.19 10.95
N SER A 122 8.21 3.05 10.01
CA SER A 122 7.87 2.63 8.66
C SER A 122 9.08 2.72 7.74
N ALA A 123 9.16 1.83 6.76
CA ALA A 123 10.15 1.87 5.68
C ALA A 123 9.47 1.94 4.31
N MET A 124 10.22 2.48 3.34
CA MET A 124 9.89 2.38 1.92
C MET A 124 10.71 1.23 1.33
N HIS A 125 10.04 0.24 0.76
CA HIS A 125 10.64 -0.83 -0.01
C HIS A 125 10.68 -0.41 -1.48
N THR A 126 11.86 -0.46 -2.10
CA THR A 126 12.04 -0.01 -3.48
C THR A 126 12.76 -1.07 -4.30
N SER A 127 12.18 -1.48 -5.42
CA SER A 127 12.70 -2.55 -6.27
C SER A 127 12.69 -2.15 -7.74
N TYR A 128 13.80 -2.37 -8.43
CA TYR A 128 13.92 -2.10 -9.85
C TYR A 128 13.42 -3.27 -10.69
N TYR A 129 12.74 -2.95 -11.80
CA TYR A 129 12.25 -3.91 -12.79
C TYR A 129 12.61 -3.45 -14.21
N HIS A 130 12.83 -4.40 -15.13
CA HIS A 130 13.02 -4.09 -16.55
C HIS A 130 11.75 -3.52 -17.18
N THR A 131 10.79 -4.38 -17.48
CA THR A 131 9.43 -4.01 -17.87
C THR A 131 8.55 -5.06 -17.21
N PRO A 132 7.68 -4.66 -16.25
CA PRO A 132 6.81 -5.61 -15.58
C PRO A 132 5.96 -6.36 -16.61
N VAL A 133 5.86 -7.68 -16.44
CA VAL A 133 5.00 -8.54 -17.26
C VAL A 133 3.64 -8.63 -16.56
N GLU A 134 2.55 -8.44 -17.30
CA GLU A 134 1.21 -8.52 -16.74
C GLU A 134 0.81 -9.97 -16.48
N ASP A 135 0.28 -10.24 -15.28
CA ASP A 135 -0.19 -11.56 -14.88
C ASP A 135 -1.33 -11.43 -13.83
N GLN A 136 -1.56 -12.44 -12.98
CA GLN A 136 -2.58 -12.38 -11.93
C GLN A 136 -2.21 -11.41 -10.79
N HIS A 137 -0.92 -11.18 -10.56
CA HIS A 137 -0.37 -10.38 -9.48
C HIS A 137 0.22 -9.04 -9.94
N CYS A 138 0.41 -8.85 -11.25
CA CYS A 138 0.88 -7.63 -11.87
C CYS A 138 -0.17 -7.10 -12.86
N LYS A 139 -0.71 -5.90 -12.61
CA LYS A 139 -1.71 -5.24 -13.45
C LYS A 139 -1.22 -3.89 -13.92
N LYS A 140 -1.29 -3.64 -15.24
CA LYS A 140 -1.01 -2.33 -15.81
C LYS A 140 -2.20 -1.39 -15.62
N ILE A 141 -1.92 -0.16 -15.21
CA ILE A 141 -2.85 0.95 -15.13
C ILE A 141 -2.37 2.02 -16.11
N ILE A 142 -3.30 2.48 -16.95
CA ILE A 142 -3.15 3.58 -17.90
C ILE A 142 -4.16 4.66 -17.51
#